data_AF-A0A351UTR8-F1
#
_entry.id   AF-A0A351UTR8-F1
#
_cell.length_a   1.000
_cell.length_b   1.000
_cell.length_c   1.000
_cell.angle_alpha   90.00
_cell.angle_beta   90.00
_cell.angle_gamma   90.00
#
_symmetry.space_group_name_H-M   'P 1'
#
loop_
_entity.id
_entity.type
_entity.pdbx_description
1 polymer ?
#
loop_
_entity_poly.entity_id
_entity_poly.type
_entity_poly.pdbx_seq_one_letter_code
_entity_poly.pdbx_strand_id
1 'polypeptide(L)'
;EDKEHLKNNYKHTMQINRNLSIGLLKSDLIYILIETGENRKSELLQALYDEIRVNVVPIRPDRHYHRTKGQLAANFSNTHKRSF
;
A
#
# COMPACT_ATOMS: atom_id res chain seq x y z
N GLU A 1 -15.26 -1.62 -13.18
CA GLU A 1 -14.56 -0.32 -13.26
C GLU A 1 -13.14 -0.35 -12.67
N ASP A 2 -12.90 -0.87 -11.46
CA ASP A 2 -11.52 -0.83 -10.89
C ASP A 2 -10.49 -1.68 -11.65
N LYS A 3 -10.88 -2.80 -12.26
CA LYS A 3 -9.95 -3.56 -13.14
C LYS A 3 -9.59 -2.81 -14.43
N GLU A 4 -10.33 -1.76 -14.75
CA GLU A 4 -10.16 -0.94 -15.96
C GLU A 4 -9.13 0.18 -15.72
N HIS A 5 -9.13 0.82 -14.54
CA HIS A 5 -8.10 1.82 -14.18
C HIS A 5 -6.69 1.23 -14.16
N LEU A 6 -6.55 -0.06 -13.83
CA LEU A 6 -5.29 -0.80 -13.85
C LEU A 6 -4.82 -1.14 -15.28
N LYS A 7 -5.72 -1.02 -16.27
CA LYS A 7 -5.47 -1.23 -17.71
C LYS A 7 -5.21 0.07 -18.47
N ASN A 8 -5.04 1.20 -17.77
CA ASN A 8 -4.43 2.39 -18.36
C ASN A 8 -3.12 2.00 -19.09
N ASN A 9 -2.70 2.79 -20.10
CA ASN A 9 -1.53 2.56 -20.96
C ASN A 9 -0.17 2.65 -20.22
N TYR A 10 -0.04 1.98 -19.07
CA TYR A 10 1.19 1.83 -18.32
C TYR A 10 2.09 0.80 -18.99
N LYS A 11 3.41 1.04 -18.93
CA LYS A 11 4.43 0.11 -19.43
C LYS A 11 4.35 -1.28 -18.81
N HIS A 12 3.85 -1.38 -17.58
CA HIS A 12 3.79 -2.62 -16.80
C HIS A 12 2.39 -2.82 -16.23
N THR A 13 2.01 -4.08 -16.01
CA THR A 13 0.78 -4.42 -15.29
C THR A 13 0.82 -3.87 -13.87
N MET A 14 -0.20 -3.11 -13.50
CA MET A 14 -0.29 -2.46 -12.19
C MET A 14 -1.07 -3.32 -11.18
N GLN A 15 -0.81 -3.12 -9.89
CA GLN A 15 -1.58 -3.69 -8.79
C GLN A 15 -1.74 -2.66 -7.67
N ILE A 16 -2.79 -2.77 -6.87
CA ILE A 16 -2.99 -1.91 -5.69
C ILE A 16 -1.85 -2.16 -4.67
N ASN A 17 -1.33 -1.09 -4.09
CA ASN A 17 -0.34 -1.19 -3.02
C ASN A 17 -0.99 -1.61 -1.69
N ARG A 18 -1.25 -2.91 -1.55
CA ARG A 18 -1.96 -3.49 -0.39
C ARG A 18 -1.43 -3.01 0.96
N ASN A 19 -0.11 -2.88 1.13
CA ASN A 19 0.47 -2.48 2.42
C ASN A 19 0.11 -1.04 2.78
N LEU A 20 0.17 -0.12 1.81
CA LEU A 20 -0.22 1.26 1.99
C LEU A 20 -1.74 1.37 2.19
N SER A 21 -2.52 0.67 1.36
CA SER A 21 -3.98 0.64 1.45
C SER A 21 -4.47 0.12 2.80
N ILE A 22 -3.82 -0.90 3.38
CA ILE A 22 -4.13 -1.38 4.73
C ILE A 22 -3.86 -0.30 5.79
N GLY A 23 -2.80 0.50 5.62
CA GLY A 23 -2.49 1.61 6.52
C GLY A 23 -3.57 2.68 6.50
N LEU A 24 -3.92 3.18 5.30
CA LEU A 24 -4.96 4.17 5.07
C LEU A 24 -6.33 3.68 5.57
N LEU A 25 -6.70 2.44 5.26
CA LEU A 25 -7.94 1.84 5.73
C LEU A 25 -8.06 1.87 7.26
N LYS A 26 -6.99 1.56 7.99
CA LYS A 26 -7.05 1.45 9.45
C LYS A 26 -7.31 2.78 10.13
N SER A 27 -6.66 3.86 9.69
CA SER A 27 -6.91 5.20 10.26
C SER A 27 -8.32 5.66 9.90
N ASP A 28 -8.69 5.53 8.64
CA ASP A 28 -9.87 6.19 8.11
C ASP A 28 -11.15 5.45 8.51
N LEU A 29 -11.08 4.12 8.66
CA LEU A 29 -12.18 3.34 9.22
C LEU A 29 -12.55 3.79 10.64
N ILE A 30 -11.59 4.17 11.48
CA ILE A 30 -11.89 4.62 12.84
C ILE A 30 -12.76 5.88 12.77
N TYR A 31 -12.39 6.85 11.94
CA TYR A 31 -13.17 8.08 11.75
C TYR A 31 -14.55 7.81 11.14
N ILE A 32 -14.63 6.92 10.15
CA ILE A 32 -15.88 6.50 9.50
C ILE A 32 -16.82 5.79 10.49
N LEU A 33 -16.29 5.00 11.42
CA LEU A 33 -17.08 4.29 12.43
C LEU A 33 -17.61 5.21 13.54
N ILE A 34 -16.88 6.27 13.87
CA ILE A 34 -17.30 7.28 14.86
C ILE A 34 -18.33 8.24 14.26
N GLU A 35 -18.32 8.45 12.94
CA GLU A 35 -19.23 9.36 12.25
C GLU A 35 -20.70 8.89 12.39
N THR A 36 -21.56 9.84 12.78
CA THR A 36 -22.98 9.57 13.06
C THR A 36 -23.88 9.91 11.87
N GLY A 37 -23.46 10.86 11.03
CA GLY A 37 -24.19 11.27 9.84
C GLY A 37 -23.98 10.32 8.67
N GLU A 38 -25.06 9.73 8.14
CA GLU A 38 -25.00 8.74 7.06
C GLU A 38 -24.43 9.32 5.76
N ASN A 39 -24.80 10.57 5.40
CA ASN A 39 -24.26 11.26 4.23
C ASN A 39 -22.73 11.44 4.32
N ARG A 40 -22.26 11.94 5.47
CA ARG A 40 -20.85 12.21 5.72
C ARG A 40 -20.03 10.92 5.78
N LYS A 41 -20.62 9.86 6.33
CA LYS A 41 -20.05 8.51 6.32
C LYS A 41 -19.86 7.99 4.89
N SER A 42 -20.84 8.20 4.02
CA SER A 42 -20.74 7.82 2.60
C SER A 42 -19.66 8.61 1.87
N GLU A 43 -19.54 9.92 2.14
CA GLU A 43 -18.48 10.78 1.57
C GLU A 43 -17.08 10.31 1.97
N LEU A 44 -16.88 10.02 3.26
CA LEU A 44 -15.61 9.53 3.79
C LEU A 44 -15.23 8.16 3.21
N LEU A 45 -16.21 7.26 3.05
CA LEU A 45 -16.00 5.98 2.39
C LEU A 45 -15.60 6.16 0.92
N GLN A 46 -16.24 7.07 0.19
CA GLN A 46 -15.90 7.34 -1.20
C GLN A 46 -14.49 7.92 -1.33
N ALA A 47 -14.12 8.88 -0.48
CA ALA A 47 -12.79 9.46 -0.45
C ALA A 47 -11.70 8.38 -0.19
N LEU A 48 -11.96 7.46 0.75
CA LEU A 48 -11.08 6.33 1.02
C LEU A 48 -10.92 5.42 -0.21
N TYR A 49 -12.01 5.11 -0.91
CA TYR A 49 -11.94 4.32 -2.14
C TYR A 49 -11.11 4.99 -3.22
N ASP A 50 -11.28 6.30 -3.42
CA ASP A 50 -10.53 7.06 -4.41
C ASP A 50 -9.03 7.10 -4.08
N GLU A 51 -8.68 7.27 -2.80
CA GLU A 51 -7.28 7.25 -2.36
C GLU A 51 -6.63 5.88 -2.55
N ILE A 52 -7.34 4.79 -2.25
CA ILE A 52 -6.85 3.43 -2.51
C ILE A 52 -6.67 3.19 -4.01
N ARG A 53 -7.57 3.71 -4.84
CA ARG A 53 -7.56 3.54 -6.30
C ARG A 53 -6.36 4.21 -6.96
N VAL A 54 -5.94 5.39 -6.50
CA VAL A 54 -4.76 6.08 -7.04
C VAL A 54 -3.46 5.37 -6.64
N ASN A 55 -3.45 4.68 -5.51
CA ASN A 55 -2.26 4.05 -4.94
C ASN A 55 -1.93 2.68 -5.56
N VAL A 56 -1.45 2.71 -6.80
CA VAL A 56 -1.04 1.52 -7.56
C VAL A 56 0.48 1.42 -7.74
N VAL A 57 0.98 0.18 -7.80
CA VAL A 57 2.40 -0.14 -7.98
C VAL A 57 2.58 -1.15 -9.13
N PRO A 58 3.67 -1.06 -9.91
CA PRO A 58 3.92 -1.99 -11.00
C PRO A 58 4.28 -3.39 -10.48
N ILE A 59 3.69 -4.41 -11.10
CA ILE A 59 4.18 -5.78 -11.04
C ILE A 59 5.39 -5.84 -11.97
N ARG A 60 6.56 -6.16 -11.40
CA ARG A 60 7.77 -6.41 -12.18
C ARG A 60 8.05 -7.91 -12.17
N PRO A 61 7.75 -8.64 -13.25
CA PRO A 61 8.26 -10.00 -13.42
C PRO A 61 9.79 -9.96 -13.51
N ASP A 62 10.43 -11.09 -13.20
CA ASP A 62 11.87 -11.30 -13.43
C ASP A 62 12.80 -10.31 -12.73
N ARG A 63 12.53 -10.03 -11.45
CA ARG A 63 13.46 -9.23 -10.64
C ARG A 63 14.77 -9.98 -10.46
N HIS A 64 15.87 -9.33 -10.84
CA HIS A 64 17.22 -9.85 -10.59
C HIS A 64 17.45 -10.16 -9.10
N TYR A 65 16.94 -9.29 -8.21
CA TYR A 65 16.96 -9.51 -6.77
C TYR A 65 15.56 -9.80 -6.22
N HIS A 66 15.44 -10.89 -5.47
CA HIS A 66 14.20 -11.26 -4.81
C HIS A 66 13.88 -10.32 -3.64
N ARG A 67 12.59 -10.13 -3.38
CA ARG A 67 12.16 -9.36 -2.19
C ARG A 67 12.36 -10.22 -0.95
N THR A 68 13.16 -9.74 0.00
CA THR A 68 13.22 -10.33 1.34
C THR A 68 11.94 -10.01 2.10
N LYS A 69 11.25 -11.04 2.59
CA LYS A 69 9.94 -10.92 3.29
C LYS A 69 10.03 -11.06 4.81
N GLY A 70 11.22 -11.35 5.36
CA GLY A 70 11.44 -11.52 6.79
C GLY A 70 12.22 -10.38 7.42
N GLN A 71 12.27 -10.35 8.76
CA GLN A 71 13.30 -9.59 9.48
C GLN A 71 14.66 -10.15 9.04
N LEU A 72 15.41 -9.33 8.31
CA LEU A 72 16.84 -9.59 8.13
C LEU A 72 17.46 -9.48 9.52
N ALA A 73 17.77 -10.62 10.13
CA ALA A 73 18.70 -10.62 11.24
C ALA A 73 19.95 -9.91 10.72
N ALA A 74 20.28 -8.76 11.31
CA ALA A 74 21.55 -8.13 11.05
C ALA A 74 22.61 -9.07 11.68
N ASN A 75 23.05 -10.08 10.92
CA ASN A 75 24.20 -10.92 11.28
C ASN A 75 25.41 -10.05 11.63
N PHE A 76 25.37 -8.81 11.16
CA PHE A 76 26.37 -7.78 11.24
C PHE A 76 25.71 -6.48 11.71
N SER A 77 25.88 -6.12 12.98
CA SER A 77 25.46 -4.81 13.51
C SER A 77 26.28 -3.70 12.84
N ASN A 78 25.60 -2.69 12.28
CA ASN A 78 26.25 -1.47 11.79
C ASN A 78 26.64 -0.51 12.93
N THR A 79 26.22 -0.81 14.16
CA THR A 79 26.47 0.01 15.35
C THR A 79 27.85 -0.28 15.96
N HIS A 80 28.41 -1.46 15.70
CA HIS A 80 29.70 -1.86 16.27
C HIS A 80 30.77 -1.89 15.17
N LYS A 81 31.86 -1.14 15.40
CA LYS A 81 33.04 -1.16 14.53
C LYS A 81 33.66 -2.56 14.59
N ARG A 82 33.91 -3.16 13.44
CA ARG A 82 34.65 -4.42 13.34
C ARG A 82 36.12 -4.13 13.59
N SER A 83 36.72 -4.80 14.57
CA SER A 83 38.17 -4.93 14.64
C SER A 83 38.60 -5.92 13.55
N PHE A 84 39.55 -5.51 12.72
CA PHE A 84 40.25 -6.37 11.78
C PHE A 84 41.30 -7.21 12.50
#